data_AF-A0A383DYY4-F1
#
_entry.id   AF-A0A383DYY4-F1
#
_cell.length_a   1.000
_cell.length_b   1.000
_cell.length_c   1.000
_cell.angle_alpha   90.00
_cell.angle_beta   90.00
_cell.angle_gamma   90.00
#
_symmetry.space_group_name_H-M   'P 1'
#
loop_
_entity.id
_entity.type
_entity.pdbx_description
1 polymer ?
#
loop_
_entity_poly.entity_id
_entity_poly.type
_entity_poly.pdbx_seq_one_letter_code
_entity_poly.pdbx_strand_id
1 'polypeptide(L)'
;MSEYIFENIKLNIGDYSEYIKSLDDNSINMIYLDPPFNSNRNYKLNEDSDIGFEDKWSDEKYKSFLKELIDSLYPLLKLNG
;
A
#
# COMPACT_ATOMS: atom_id res chain seq x y z
N MET A 1 5.43 7.08 -11.72
CA MET A 1 6.32 6.66 -12.83
C MET A 1 6.36 5.15 -12.86
N SER A 2 6.25 4.53 -14.02
CA SER A 2 6.24 3.07 -14.17
C SER A 2 7.45 2.61 -14.98
N GLU A 3 8.17 1.61 -14.46
CA GLU A 3 9.38 1.09 -15.09
C GLU A 3 9.35 -0.43 -15.09
N TYR A 4 9.83 -1.05 -16.16
CA TYR A 4 10.09 -2.49 -16.18
C TYR A 4 11.49 -2.72 -15.64
N ILE A 5 11.58 -3.46 -14.53
CA ILE A 5 12.87 -3.86 -13.94
C ILE A 5 13.31 -5.24 -14.43
N PHE A 6 12.36 -6.06 -14.88
CA PHE A 6 12.55 -7.30 -15.65
C PHE A 6 11.38 -7.46 -16.64
N GLU A 7 11.48 -8.42 -17.57
CA GLU A 7 10.47 -8.67 -18.61
C GLU A 7 9.04 -8.76 -18.05
N ASN A 8 8.86 -9.43 -16.91
CA ASN A 8 7.58 -9.66 -16.25
C ASN A 8 7.43 -8.93 -14.91
N ILE A 9 8.32 -7.98 -14.58
CA ILE A 9 8.31 -7.26 -13.31
C ILE A 9 8.26 -5.75 -13.56
N LYS A 10 7.15 -5.14 -13.15
CA LYS A 10 6.89 -3.70 -13.27
C LYS A 10 6.94 -3.05 -11.89
N LEU A 11 7.77 -2.03 -11.74
CA LEU A 11 7.82 -1.16 -10.57
C LEU A 11 7.03 0.11 -10.84
N ASN A 12 6.16 0.49 -9.90
CA ASN A 12 5.44 1.76 -9.95
C ASN A 12 5.82 2.59 -8.72
N ILE A 13 6.38 3.78 -8.96
CA ILE A 13 6.75 4.73 -7.90
C ILE A 13 5.73 5.86 -7.89
N GLY A 14 5.06 6.05 -6.76
CA GLY A 14 4.06 7.08 -6.55
C GLY A 14 3.03 6.69 -5.49
N ASP A 15 1.96 7.48 -5.42
CA ASP A 15 0.80 7.17 -4.57
C ASP A 15 0.06 5.93 -5.12
N TYR A 16 -0.25 4.99 -4.24
CA TYR A 16 -0.88 3.72 -4.63
C TYR A 16 -2.29 3.95 -5.21
N SER A 17 -3.01 4.96 -4.73
CA SER A 17 -4.40 5.22 -5.14
C SER A 17 -4.50 5.66 -6.60
N GLU A 18 -3.49 6.37 -7.11
CA GLU A 18 -3.40 6.72 -8.53
C GLU A 18 -3.05 5.51 -9.41
N TYR A 19 -2.22 4.61 -8.90
CA TYR A 19 -1.87 3.38 -9.62
C TYR A 19 -3.05 2.42 -9.74
N ILE A 20 -3.82 2.23 -8.65
CA ILE A 20 -5.01 1.36 -8.64
C ILE A 20 -6.01 1.78 -9.71
N LYS A 21 -6.24 3.08 -9.91
CA LYS A 21 -7.15 3.62 -10.95
C LYS A 21 -6.75 3.24 -12.38
N SER A 22 -5.49 2.84 -12.60
CA SER A 22 -4.98 2.44 -13.92
C SER A 22 -5.13 0.93 -14.20
N LEU A 23 -5.59 0.15 -13.21
CA LEU A 23 -5.75 -1.29 -13.32
C LEU A 23 -7.19 -1.63 -13.65
N ASP A 24 -7.36 -2.67 -14.46
CA ASP A 24 -8.68 -3.20 -14.79
C ASP A 24 -9.20 -4.08 -13.64
N ASP A 25 -10.52 -4.09 -13.45
CA ASP A 25 -11.18 -5.04 -12.56
C ASP A 25 -10.90 -6.50 -12.99
N ASN A 26 -10.87 -7.43 -12.04
CA ASN A 26 -10.62 -8.85 -12.29
C ASN A 26 -9.32 -9.13 -13.07
N SER A 27 -8.27 -8.31 -12.91
CA SER A 27 -7.00 -8.46 -13.63
C SER A 27 -5.89 -9.11 -12.77
N ILE A 28 -6.01 -9.04 -11.44
CA ILE A 28 -4.98 -9.46 -10.49
C ILE A 28 -5.33 -10.83 -9.87
N ASN A 29 -4.35 -11.71 -9.76
CA ASN A 29 -4.53 -13.05 -9.19
C ASN A 29 -4.30 -13.12 -7.68
N MET A 30 -3.47 -12.26 -7.13
CA MET A 30 -3.13 -12.24 -5.71
C MET A 30 -2.60 -10.85 -5.36
N ILE A 31 -3.03 -10.33 -4.22
CA ILE A 31 -2.52 -9.08 -3.67
C ILE A 31 -1.87 -9.40 -2.32
N TYR A 32 -0.61 -9.01 -2.18
CA TYR A 32 0.07 -9.00 -0.89
C TYR A 32 0.19 -7.55 -0.41
N LEU A 33 -0.22 -7.30 0.84
CA LEU A 33 -0.28 -5.97 1.43
C LEU A 33 0.37 -5.97 2.81
N ASP A 34 1.30 -5.03 3.02
CA ASP A 34 1.93 -4.75 4.30
C ASP A 34 1.70 -3.26 4.64
N PRO A 35 0.51 -2.89 5.15
CA PRO A 35 0.19 -1.50 5.45
C PRO A 35 0.86 -1.04 6.76
N PRO A 36 0.89 0.26 7.08
CA PRO A 36 1.33 0.74 8.40
C PRO A 36 0.62 -0.03 9.51
N PHE A 37 1.29 -0.33 10.62
CA PHE A 37 0.75 -1.23 11.64
C PHE A 37 -0.07 -0.55 12.75
N ASN A 38 -0.08 0.79 12.79
CA ASN A 38 -0.58 1.55 13.95
C ASN A 38 0.08 1.10 15.26
N SER A 39 1.41 1.02 15.24
CA SER A 39 2.23 0.53 16.34
C SER A 39 2.38 1.52 17.50
N ASN A 40 1.89 2.76 17.34
CA ASN A 40 2.03 3.87 18.29
C ASN A 40 3.51 4.20 18.61
N ARG A 41 4.36 4.16 17.57
CA ARG A 41 5.81 4.36 17.68
C ARG A 41 6.29 5.48 16.77
N ASN A 42 7.43 6.05 17.13
CA ASN A 42 8.22 6.92 16.25
C ASN A 42 9.38 6.08 15.72
N TYR A 43 9.41 5.85 14.41
CA TYR A 43 10.49 5.13 13.75
C TYR A 43 11.56 6.12 13.31
N LYS A 44 12.81 5.79 13.61
CA LYS A 44 14.00 6.51 13.14
C LYS A 44 14.76 5.61 12.17
N LEU A 45 15.49 6.22 11.24
CA LEU A 45 16.34 5.47 10.29
C LEU A 45 17.41 4.64 11.01
N ASN A 46 17.95 5.17 12.11
CA ASN A 46 18.86 4.52 13.05
C ASN A 46 18.87 5.28 14.39
N GLU A 47 19.63 4.79 15.38
CA GLU A 47 19.68 5.36 16.74
C GLU A 47 20.07 6.84 16.77
N ASP A 48 21.01 7.24 15.90
CA ASP A 48 21.58 8.59 15.87
C ASP A 48 20.87 9.54 14.89
N SER A 49 19.84 9.06 14.18
CA SER A 49 19.15 9.82 13.13
C SER A 49 17.88 10.50 13.65
N ASP A 50 17.66 11.74 13.21
CA ASP A 50 16.38 12.43 13.36
C ASP A 50 15.47 12.26 12.14
N ILE A 51 15.97 11.65 11.06
CA ILE A 51 15.16 11.25 9.91
C ILE A 51 14.36 10.00 10.28
N GLY A 52 13.04 10.06 10.07
CA GLY A 52 12.10 9.04 10.51
C GLY A 52 10.66 9.36 10.14
N PHE A 53 9.72 8.60 10.70
CA PHE A 53 8.28 8.83 10.58
C PHE A 53 7.56 8.43 11.86
N GLU A 54 6.38 9.02 12.11
CA GLU A 54 5.50 8.60 13.20
C GLU A 54 4.46 7.61 12.67
N ASP A 55 4.31 6.47 13.33
CA ASP A 55 3.24 5.50 13.09
C ASP A 55 2.24 5.55 14.24
N LYS A 56 1.57 6.70 14.33
CA LYS A 56 0.58 7.00 15.36
C LYS A 56 -0.74 7.36 14.71
N TRP A 57 -1.75 6.54 14.94
CA TRP A 57 -3.09 6.74 14.41
C TRP A 57 -4.09 6.73 15.56
N SER A 58 -5.24 7.34 15.36
CA SER A 58 -6.41 6.95 16.15
C SER A 58 -7.02 5.70 15.54
N ASP A 59 -7.63 4.86 16.36
CA ASP A 59 -8.26 3.61 15.92
C ASP A 59 -9.27 3.86 14.79
N GLU A 60 -10.08 4.92 14.91
CA GLU A 60 -11.05 5.28 13.87
C GLU A 60 -10.40 5.67 12.54
N LYS A 61 -9.30 6.45 12.57
CA LYS A 61 -8.59 6.85 11.36
C LYS A 61 -7.92 5.65 10.69
N TYR A 62 -7.28 4.79 11.50
CA TYR A 62 -6.60 3.61 10.99
C TYR A 62 -7.58 2.60 10.38
N LYS A 63 -8.72 2.36 11.05
CA LYS A 63 -9.79 1.51 10.53
C LYS A 63 -10.38 2.05 9.22
N SER A 64 -10.59 3.36 9.14
CA SER A 64 -11.11 4.00 7.92
C SER A 64 -10.13 3.88 6.77
N PHE A 65 -8.84 4.12 7.03
CA PHE A 65 -7.77 3.94 6.05
C PHE A 65 -7.71 2.51 5.51
N LEU A 66 -7.68 1.49 6.39
CA LEU A 66 -7.66 0.10 5.97
C LEU A 66 -8.90 -0.28 5.15
N LYS A 67 -10.07 0.22 5.53
CA LYS A 67 -11.30 -0.01 4.79
C LYS A 67 -11.23 0.58 3.38
N GLU A 68 -10.84 1.84 3.25
CA GLU A 68 -10.71 2.50 1.94
C GLU A 68 -9.69 1.78 1.05
N LEU A 69 -8.56 1.37 1.63
CA LEU A 69 -7.52 0.61 0.95
C LEU A 69 -8.05 -0.74 0.44
N ILE A 70 -8.69 -1.54 1.29
CA ILE A 70 -9.23 -2.86 0.92
C ILE A 70 -10.35 -2.72 -0.12
N ASP A 71 -11.28 -1.78 0.07
CA ASP A 71 -12.39 -1.54 -0.86
C ASP A 71 -11.88 -1.12 -2.26
N SER A 72 -10.75 -0.41 -2.33
CA SER A 72 -10.13 -0.04 -3.60
C SER A 72 -9.40 -1.18 -4.32
N LEU A 73 -8.89 -2.16 -3.55
CA LEU A 73 -8.11 -3.28 -4.08
C LEU A 73 -8.97 -4.48 -4.47
N TYR A 74 -10.06 -4.71 -3.73
CA TYR A 74 -10.91 -5.89 -3.91
C TYR A 74 -11.47 -6.07 -5.34
N PRO A 75 -11.93 -5.03 -6.06
CA PRO A 75 -12.44 -5.18 -7.43
C PRO A 75 -11.40 -5.65 -8.45
N LEU A 76 -10.11 -5.43 -8.16
CA LEU A 76 -9.01 -5.83 -9.03
C LEU A 76 -8.77 -7.35 -9.03
N LEU A 77 -9.19 -8.04 -7.96
CA LEU A 77 -9.01 -9.48 -7.84
C LEU A 77 -9.91 -10.23 -8.82
N LYS A 78 -9.35 -11.24 -9.47
CA LYS A 78 -10.12 -12.24 -10.22
C LYS A 78 -11.05 -13.01 -9.28
N LEU A 79 -12.11 -13.61 -9.83
CA LEU A 79 -13.05 -14.43 -9.08
C LEU A 79 -12.39 -15.55 -8.23
N ASN A 80 -11.24 -16.07 -8.67
CA ASN A 80 -10.47 -17.11 -7.98
C ASN A 80 -9.14 -16.61 -7.39
N GLY A 81 -8.99 -15.29 -7.28
CA GLY A 81 -7.85 -14.63 -6.64
C GLY A 81 -8.14 -14.16 -5.22
#